data_AF-A0A955SKB1-F1
#
_entry.id   AF-A0A955SKB1-F1
#
_cell.length_a   1.000
_cell.length_b   1.000
_cell.length_c   1.000
_cell.angle_alpha   90.00
_cell.angle_beta   90.00
_cell.angle_gamma   90.00
#
_symmetry.space_group_name_H-M   'P 1'
#
loop_
_entity.id
_entity.type
_entity.pdbx_description
1 polymer ?
#
loop_
_entity_poly.entity_id
_entity_poly.type
_entity_poly.pdbx_seq_one_letter_code
_entity_poly.pdbx_strand_id
1 'polypeptide(L)' 'MHHELSEFRKHEGTWYFSDGKSPGVRTVVRSEAKIGRNDPCPCGSGKKYKKCCANA' A
#
# COMPACT_ATOMS: atom_id res chain seq x y z
N MET A 1 0.42 0.24 -18.08
CA MET A 1 1.24 1.44 -17.76
C MET A 1 2.32 0.96 -16.81
N HIS A 2 3.57 0.88 -17.25
CA HIS A 2 4.69 0.46 -16.40
C HIS A 2 5.28 1.72 -15.79
N HIS A 3 5.24 1.82 -14.46
CA HIS A 3 5.88 2.92 -13.75
C HIS A 3 7.30 2.47 -13.42
N GLU A 4 8.28 3.02 -14.11
CA GLU A 4 9.70 2.72 -13.89
C GLU A 4 10.46 3.99 -13.55
N LEU A 5 11.50 3.85 -12.72
CA LEU A 5 12.42 4.94 -12.38
C LEU A 5 13.78 4.61 -12.98
N SER A 6 14.18 5.38 -13.98
CA SER A 6 15.51 5.25 -14.60
C SER A 6 16.58 5.75 -13.63
N GLU A 7 17.60 4.93 -13.39
CA GLU A 7 18.76 5.28 -12.58
C GLU A 7 19.93 5.70 -13.50
N PHE A 8 20.55 6.83 -13.18
CA PHE A 8 21.72 7.34 -13.89
C PHE A 8 22.85 7.54 -12.89
N ARG A 9 24.05 7.09 -13.24
CA ARG A 9 25.27 7.26 -12.45
C ARG A 9 26.26 8.12 -13.20
N LYS A 10 26.82 9.12 -12.52
CA LYS A 10 27.87 9.98 -13.07
C LYS A 10 29.24 9.39 -12.78
N HIS A 11 30.08 9.23 -13.80
CA HIS A 11 31.47 8.83 -13.67
C HIS A 11 32.34 9.76 -14.53
N GLU A 12 33.32 10.42 -13.92
CA GLU A 12 34.27 11.34 -14.60
C GLU A 12 33.61 12.39 -15.50
N GLY A 13 32.53 13.01 -15.02
CA GLY A 13 31.83 14.06 -15.77
C GLY A 13 30.78 13.55 -16.76
N THR A 14 30.86 12.28 -17.17
CA THR A 14 29.91 11.65 -18.08
C THR A 14 28.80 10.93 -17.32
N TRP A 15 27.56 11.09 -17.79
CA TRP A 15 26.40 10.39 -17.24
C TRP A 15 26.21 9.07 -17.97
N TYR A 16 26.10 7.98 -17.22
CA TYR A 16 25.80 6.64 -17.72
C TYR A 16 24.46 6.16 -17.16
N PHE A 17 23.64 5.55 -18.02
CA PHE A 17 22.46 4.82 -17.59
C PHE A 17 22.89 3.56 -16.85
N SER A 18 22.43 3.35 -15.62
CA SER A 18 22.80 2.17 -14.82
C SER A 18 21.75 1.07 -14.92
N ASP A 19 20.48 1.34 -14.64
CA ASP A 19 19.40 0.36 -14.67
C ASP A 19 18.01 1.02 -14.55
N GLY A 20 16.95 0.28 -14.88
CA GLY A 20 15.56 0.68 -14.63
C GLY A 20 15.00 0.01 -13.38
N LYS A 21 14.91 0.72 -12.26
CA LYS A 21 14.28 0.18 -11.05
C LYS A 21 12.77 0.12 -11.25
N SER A 22 12.23 -1.09 -11.13
CA SER A 22 10.81 -1.29 -10.89
C SER A 22 10.51 -0.91 -9.43
N PRO A 23 9.79 0.19 -9.15
CA PRO A 23 9.33 0.47 -7.80
C PRO A 23 8.38 -0.65 -7.40
N GLY A 24 8.89 -1.59 -6.61
CA GLY A 24 8.12 -2.74 -6.15
C GLY A 24 6.89 -2.25 -5.41
N VAL A 25 5.71 -2.48 -5.97
CA VAL A 25 4.45 -2.18 -5.29
C VAL A 25 4.36 -3.14 -4.10
N ARG A 26 4.63 -2.64 -2.89
CA ARG A 26 4.52 -3.45 -1.68
C ARG A 26 3.05 -3.50 -1.29
N THR A 27 2.45 -4.69 -1.35
CA THR A 27 1.11 -4.90 -0.80
C THR A 27 1.17 -4.80 0.72
N VAL A 28 0.39 -3.88 1.30
CA VAL A 28 0.26 -3.78 2.75
C VAL A 28 -0.61 -4.95 3.22
N VAL A 29 -0.01 -5.88 3.97
CA VAL A 29 -0.74 -6.97 4.63
C VAL A 29 -1.24 -6.43 5.97
N ARG A 30 -2.53 -6.57 6.23
CA ARG A 30 -3.11 -6.20 7.52
C ARG A 30 -2.75 -7.26 8.56
N SER A 31 -2.18 -6.83 9.69
CA SER A 31 -1.86 -7.72 10.81
C SER A 31 -3.10 -8.18 11.57
N GLU A 32 -4.12 -7.34 11.71
CA GLU A 32 -5.37 -7.75 12.34
C GLU A 32 -6.23 -8.65 11.45
N ALA A 33 -7.01 -9.51 12.11
CA ALA A 33 -8.04 -10.32 11.48
C ALA A 33 -9.04 -9.46 10.69
N LYS A 34 -9.49 -10.00 9.55
CA LYS A 34 -10.56 -9.38 8.77
C LYS A 34 -11.84 -9.41 9.60
N ILE A 35 -12.33 -8.24 10.01
CA ILE A 35 -13.63 -8.10 10.64
C ILE A 35 -14.74 -8.33 9.61
N GLY A 36 -15.68 -9.22 9.91
CA GLY A 36 -16.84 -9.46 9.06
C GLY A 36 -17.83 -8.30 9.12
N ARG A 37 -18.57 -8.07 8.03
CA ARG A 37 -19.55 -6.97 7.96
C ARG A 37 -20.66 -7.05 9.03
N ASN A 38 -21.03 -8.25 9.48
CA ASN A 38 -22.10 -8.43 10.47
C ASN A 38 -21.60 -8.51 11.91
N ASP A 39 -20.29 -8.58 12.15
CA ASP A 39 -19.69 -8.65 13.49
C ASP A 39 -19.94 -7.38 14.31
N PRO A 40 -19.90 -7.46 15.65
CA PRO A 40 -19.94 -6.28 16.51
C PRO A 40 -18.78 -5.33 16.19
N CYS A 41 -19.09 -4.03 16.13
CA CYS A 41 -18.10 -3.02 15.76
C CYS A 41 -17.09 -2.78 16.89
N PRO A 42 -15.76 -2.80 16.63
CA PRO A 42 -14.73 -2.69 17.65
C PRO A 42 -14.63 -1.30 18.29
N CYS A 43 -15.38 -0.30 17.80
CA CYS A 43 -15.46 1.02 18.40
C CYS A 43 -16.34 1.08 19.66
N GLY A 44 -16.92 -0.04 20.09
CA GLY A 44 -17.74 -0.11 21.31
C GLY A 44 -19.17 0.43 21.15
N SER A 45 -19.61 0.73 19.93
CA SER A 45 -20.95 1.30 19.67
C SER A 45 -22.11 0.33 19.84
N GLY A 46 -21.84 -0.97 20.02
CA GLY A 46 -22.86 -2.04 20.07
C GLY A 46 -23.55 -2.32 18.72
N LYS A 47 -23.20 -1.61 17.65
CA LYS A 47 -23.75 -1.79 16.29
C LYS A 47 -22.95 -2.82 15.49
N LYS A 48 -23.55 -3.43 14.47
CA LYS A 48 -22.84 -4.25 13.47
C LYS A 48 -21.82 -3.38 12.71
N TYR A 49 -20.65 -3.92 12.36
CA TYR A 49 -19.58 -3.21 11.65
C TYR A 49 -20.09 -2.52 10.37
N LYS A 50 -20.92 -3.21 9.58
CA LYS A 50 -21.61 -2.67 8.37
C LYS A 50 -22.55 -1.50 8.60
N LYS A 51 -22.94 -1.19 9.83
CA LYS A 51 -23.82 -0.07 10.20
C LYS A 51 -23.09 0.96 11.07
N CYS A 52 -21.76 0.85 11.18
CA CYS A 52 -20.91 1.73 11.94
C CYS A 52 -19.65 2.05 11.12
N CYS A 53 -18.46 1.66 11.56
CA CYS A 53 -17.18 2.04 10.95
C CYS A 53 -16.95 1.58 9.50
N ALA A 54 -17.74 0.63 8.96
CA ALA A 54 -17.57 0.17 7.58
C ALA A 54 -18.25 1.06 6.52
N ASN A 55 -19.04 2.05 6.94
CA ASN A 55 -19.66 3.03 6.03
C ASN A 55 -19.25 4.47 6.38
N ALA A 56 -18.19 4.64 7.18
CA ALA A 56 -17.61 5.96 7.44
C ALA A 56 -16.79 6.40 6.24
#